data_AF-A0A1J3F518-F1
#
_entry.id   AF-A0A1J3F518-F1
#
_cell.length_a   1.000
_cell.length_b   1.000
_cell.length_c   1.000
_cell.angle_alpha   90.00
_cell.angle_beta   90.00
_cell.angle_gamma   90.00
#
_symmetry.space_group_name_H-M   'P 1'
#
loop_
_entity.id
_entity.type
_entity.pdbx_description
1 polymer ?
#
loop_
_entity_poly.entity_id
_entity_poly.type
_entity_poly.pdbx_seq_one_letter_code
_entity_poly.pdbx_strand_id
1 'polypeptide(L)'
;NNVMTTVFGESYDFDEVNGDGLLLERLVSEGYELLGIFNWSDHFGVLRWFDFQGVRKRCRALVSEVNTFVGKIIEKHRTKRSNNLNGEENDFVDVLLGLQKEEKLSDSDMIAVLWEMIFRGTDTVAILVEW
;
A
#
# COMPACT_ATOMS: atom_id res chain seq x y z
N ASN A 1 -5.90 -12.30 -2.63
CA ASN A 1 -5.94 -11.82 -4.04
C ASN A 1 -7.11 -10.89 -4.35
N ASN A 2 -8.36 -11.18 -3.95
CA ASN A 2 -9.53 -10.34 -4.31
C ASN A 2 -9.39 -8.84 -4.00
N VAL A 3 -8.79 -8.48 -2.86
CA VAL A 3 -8.49 -7.08 -2.49
C VAL A 3 -7.54 -6.44 -3.49
N MET A 4 -6.46 -7.14 -3.88
CA MET A 4 -5.46 -6.63 -4.80
C MET A 4 -6.06 -6.37 -6.19
N THR A 5 -6.91 -7.26 -6.67
CA THR A 5 -7.61 -7.09 -7.96
C THR A 5 -8.58 -5.92 -7.93
N THR A 6 -9.24 -5.67 -6.79
CA THR A 6 -10.19 -4.54 -6.66
C THR A 6 -9.45 -3.20 -6.52
N VAL A 7 -8.37 -3.18 -5.74
CA VAL A 7 -7.63 -1.95 -5.42
C VAL A 7 -6.67 -1.59 -6.55
N PHE A 8 -5.84 -2.53 -7.01
CA PHE A 8 -4.80 -2.30 -8.02
C PHE A 8 -5.19 -2.75 -9.43
N GLY A 9 -6.34 -3.41 -9.63
CA GLY A 9 -6.72 -3.92 -10.95
C GLY A 9 -5.91 -5.14 -11.40
N GLU A 10 -5.02 -5.68 -10.55
CA GLU A 10 -4.13 -6.79 -10.88
C GLU A 10 -4.25 -7.95 -9.88
N SER A 11 -4.16 -9.18 -10.38
CA SER A 11 -3.97 -10.38 -9.56
C SER A 11 -2.48 -10.67 -9.44
N TYR A 12 -2.02 -10.93 -8.22
CA TYR A 12 -0.62 -11.28 -7.98
C TYR A 12 -0.48 -12.78 -7.85
N ASP A 13 0.57 -13.33 -8.47
CA ASP A 13 1.03 -14.70 -8.22
C ASP A 13 2.02 -14.68 -7.06
N PHE A 14 1.73 -15.47 -6.03
CA PHE A 14 2.55 -15.57 -4.82
C PHE A 14 3.54 -16.75 -4.91
N ASP A 15 3.38 -17.63 -5.90
CA ASP A 15 4.29 -18.76 -6.12
C ASP A 15 5.45 -18.39 -7.08
N GLU A 16 5.37 -17.25 -7.76
CA GLU A 16 6.41 -16.77 -8.68
C GLU A 16 7.65 -16.23 -7.92
N VAL A 17 8.79 -16.89 -8.14
CA VAL A 17 10.08 -16.47 -7.56
C VAL A 17 10.50 -15.11 -8.14
N ASN A 18 10.63 -14.10 -7.28
CA ASN A 18 10.85 -12.67 -7.61
C ASN A 18 9.66 -11.95 -8.27
N GLY A 19 8.45 -12.52 -8.18
CA GLY A 19 7.24 -11.82 -8.60
C GLY A 19 6.86 -10.66 -7.68
N ASP A 20 6.08 -9.72 -8.21
CA ASP A 20 5.54 -8.59 -7.43
C ASP A 20 4.65 -9.05 -6.27
N GLY A 21 4.09 -10.27 -6.32
CA GLY A 21 3.28 -10.86 -5.25
C GLY A 21 4.07 -11.13 -3.97
N LEU A 22 5.25 -11.74 -4.07
CA LEU A 22 6.13 -11.97 -2.93
C LEU A 22 6.63 -10.65 -2.32
N LEU A 23 6.92 -9.66 -3.17
CA LEU A 23 7.29 -8.33 -2.69
C LEU A 23 6.14 -7.67 -1.92
N LEU A 24 4.93 -7.71 -2.47
CA LEU A 24 3.73 -7.16 -1.84
C LEU A 24 3.44 -7.85 -0.51
N GLU A 25 3.51 -9.19 -0.45
CA GLU A 25 3.33 -9.96 0.78
C GLU A 25 4.35 -9.53 1.85
N ARG A 26 5.63 -9.38 1.47
CA ARG A 26 6.68 -8.91 2.38
C ARG A 26 6.38 -7.52 2.94
N LEU A 27 6.00 -6.58 2.07
CA LEU A 27 5.70 -5.19 2.48
C LEU A 27 4.49 -5.13 3.43
N VAL A 28 3.45 -5.90 3.13
CA VAL A 28 2.24 -5.95 3.95
C VAL A 28 2.54 -6.61 5.30
N SER A 29 3.25 -7.73 5.30
CA SER A 29 3.67 -8.43 6.53
C SER A 29 4.54 -7.55 7.43
N GLU A 30 5.53 -6.85 6.86
CA GLU A 30 6.36 -5.92 7.64
C GLU A 30 5.54 -4.73 8.18
N GLY A 31 4.57 -4.22 7.42
CA GLY A 31 3.70 -3.17 7.93
C GLY A 31 2.81 -3.63 9.09
N TYR A 32 2.26 -4.85 9.06
CA TYR A 32 1.53 -5.41 10.19
C TYR A 32 2.42 -5.65 11.40
N GLU A 33 3.65 -6.14 11.18
CA GLU A 33 4.63 -6.29 12.25
C GLU A 33 4.91 -4.94 12.91
N LEU A 34 5.15 -3.88 12.12
CA LEU A 34 5.41 -2.54 12.63
C LEU A 34 4.19 -1.90 13.32
N LEU A 35 2.97 -2.19 12.86
CA LEU A 35 1.74 -1.77 13.55
C LEU A 35 1.52 -2.53 14.86
N GLY A 36 1.89 -3.81 14.91
CA GLY A 36 1.76 -4.68 16.09
C GLY A 36 2.87 -4.48 17.13
N ILE A 37 4.03 -3.93 16.73
CA ILE A 37 5.11 -3.61 17.65
C ILE A 37 4.66 -2.45 18.55
N PHE A 38 4.46 -2.76 19.82
CA PHE A 38 4.16 -1.79 20.88
C PHE A 38 5.33 -0.79 21.01
N ASN A 39 5.17 0.40 20.44
CA ASN A 39 6.17 1.45 20.51
C ASN A 39 6.19 2.07 21.93
N TRP A 40 7.10 1.60 22.79
CA TRP A 40 7.30 2.15 24.14
C TRP A 40 7.60 3.67 24.14
N SER A 41 8.04 4.23 23.01
CA SER A 41 8.31 5.67 22.87
C SER A 41 7.07 6.56 22.73
N ASP A 42 5.92 5.98 22.36
CA ASP A 42 4.63 6.71 22.36
C ASP A 42 4.02 6.78 23.77
N HIS A 43 4.46 5.91 24.69
CA HIS A 43 4.03 5.88 26.09
C HIS A 43 4.98 6.61 27.05
N PHE A 44 6.27 6.74 26.72
CA PHE A 44 7.29 7.38 27.56
C PHE A 44 8.04 8.49 26.82
N GLY A 45 7.75 9.75 27.15
CA GLY A 45 8.30 10.94 26.48
C GLY A 45 9.84 11.03 26.45
N VAL A 46 10.54 10.33 27.35
CA VAL A 46 12.01 10.29 27.43
C VAL A 46 12.64 9.27 26.46
N LEU A 47 11.89 8.23 26.07
CA LEU A 47 12.33 7.19 25.12
C LEU A 47 12.15 7.61 23.65
N ARG A 48 11.50 8.76 23.39
CA ARG A 48 11.30 9.33 22.04
C ARG A 48 12.59 9.62 21.30
N TRP A 49 13.71 9.83 21.99
CA TRP A 49 15.00 10.15 21.38
C TRP A 49 15.83 8.92 20.99
N PHE A 50 15.58 7.78 21.60
CA PHE A 50 16.31 6.57 21.28
C PHE A 50 15.40 5.62 20.50
N ASP A 51 15.70 5.45 19.21
CA ASP A 51 15.15 4.40 18.35
C ASP A 51 15.73 3.03 18.75
N PHE A 52 15.66 2.66 20.04
CA PHE A 52 16.27 1.44 20.60
C PHE A 52 15.79 0.17 19.90
N GLN A 53 14.56 0.18 19.38
CA GLN A 53 13.95 -0.93 18.66
C GLN A 53 14.09 -0.80 17.13
N GLY A 54 14.69 0.29 16.63
CA GLY A 54 14.86 0.54 15.19
C GLY A 54 13.55 0.74 14.41
N VAL A 55 12.41 0.83 15.09
CA VAL A 55 11.06 0.88 14.51
C VAL A 55 10.95 2.07 13.57
N ARG A 56 11.46 3.24 13.95
CA ARG A 56 11.39 4.42 13.07
C ARG A 56 12.21 4.25 11.80
N LYS A 57 13.38 3.60 11.91
CA LYS A 57 14.21 3.29 10.74
C LYS A 57 13.50 2.30 9.81
N ARG A 58 12.91 1.23 10.36
CA ARG A 58 12.14 0.23 9.59
C ARG A 58 10.90 0.86 8.93
N CYS A 59 10.12 1.66 9.66
CA CYS A 59 9.00 2.40 9.08
C CYS A 59 9.43 3.29 7.90
N ARG A 60 10.54 4.04 8.02
CA ARG A 60 11.03 4.86 6.91
C ARG A 60 11.46 4.03 5.71
N ALA A 61 12.12 2.89 5.94
CA ALA A 61 12.51 1.98 4.86
C ALA A 61 11.26 1.42 4.16
N LEU A 62 10.29 0.93 4.94
CA LEU A 62 9.02 0.42 4.43
C LEU A 62 8.28 1.48 3.61
N VAL A 63 8.12 2.71 4.11
CA VAL A 63 7.48 3.82 3.38
C VAL A 63 8.18 4.09 2.06
N SER A 64 9.52 4.02 2.01
CA SER A 64 10.27 4.21 0.76
C SER A 64 10.01 3.09 -0.26
N GLU A 65 9.93 1.84 0.20
CA GLU A 65 9.64 0.70 -0.67
C GLU A 65 8.19 0.74 -1.18
N VAL A 66 7.23 1.05 -0.29
CA VAL A 66 5.81 1.21 -0.63
C VAL A 66 5.61 2.32 -1.64
N ASN A 67 6.23 3.50 -1.43
CA ASN A 67 6.16 4.60 -2.40
C ASN A 67 6.68 4.19 -3.77
N THR A 68 7.75 3.38 -3.81
CA THR A 68 8.31 2.88 -5.06
C THR A 68 7.38 1.86 -5.72
N PHE A 69 6.81 0.93 -4.94
CA PHE A 69 5.94 -0.13 -5.43
C PHE A 69 4.60 0.44 -5.93
N VAL A 70 3.87 1.16 -5.08
CA VAL A 70 2.57 1.74 -5.42
C VAL A 70 2.72 2.84 -6.48
N GLY A 71 3.81 3.62 -6.44
CA GLY A 71 4.11 4.62 -7.47
C GLY A 71 4.24 4.01 -8.87
N LYS A 72 4.85 2.82 -9.00
CA LYS A 72 4.91 2.10 -10.29
C LYS A 72 3.52 1.70 -10.79
N ILE A 73 2.63 1.28 -9.90
CA ILE A 73 1.24 0.90 -10.24
C ILE A 73 0.47 2.13 -10.74
N ILE A 74 0.56 3.25 -10.01
CA ILE A 74 -0.08 4.51 -10.42
C ILE A 74 0.40 4.94 -11.80
N GLU A 75 1.71 4.91 -12.05
CA GLU A 75 2.28 5.34 -13.33
C GLU A 75 1.88 4.41 -14.49
N LYS A 76 1.77 3.10 -14.23
CA LYS A 76 1.23 2.12 -15.18
C LYS A 76 -0.20 2.44 -15.58
N HIS A 77 -1.07 2.79 -14.62
CA HIS A 77 -2.47 3.16 -14.88
C HIS A 77 -2.57 4.50 -15.60
N ARG A 78 -1.73 5.48 -15.22
CA ARG A 78 -1.63 6.77 -15.90
C ARG A 78 -1.26 6.61 -17.38
N THR A 79 -0.28 5.75 -17.68
CA THR A 79 0.13 5.42 -19.05
C THR A 79 -0.98 4.70 -19.82
N LYS A 80 -1.64 3.72 -19.20
CA LYS A 80 -2.78 2.99 -19.78
C LYS A 80 -3.93 3.93 -20.14
N ARG A 81 -4.26 4.88 -19.26
CA ARG A 81 -5.32 5.89 -19.45
C ARG A 81 -4.96 6.92 -20.52
N SER A 82 -3.68 7.25 -20.68
CA SER A 82 -3.24 8.12 -21.78
C SER A 82 -3.38 7.45 -23.14
N ASN A 83 -3.24 6.12 -23.20
CA ASN A 83 -3.30 5.36 -24.45
C ASN A 83 -4.73 4.92 -24.82
N ASN A 84 -5.62 4.74 -23.84
CA ASN A 84 -7.01 4.36 -24.05
C ASN A 84 -7.93 5.58 -23.86
N LEU A 85 -8.53 6.05 -24.96
CA LEU A 85 -9.50 7.18 -24.95
C LEU A 85 -10.82 6.85 -24.24
N ASN A 86 -11.10 5.57 -24.00
CA ASN A 86 -12.26 5.11 -23.26
C ASN A 86 -11.85 4.92 -21.80
N GLY A 87 -12.04 5.96 -20.99
CA GLY A 87 -11.74 5.97 -19.56
C GLY A 87 -12.72 5.15 -18.73
N GLU A 88 -12.73 3.83 -18.92
CA GLU A 88 -13.44 2.92 -18.03
C GLU A 88 -12.67 2.81 -16.71
N GLU A 89 -13.32 3.23 -15.61
CA GLU A 89 -12.84 3.05 -14.24
C GLU A 89 -13.01 1.57 -13.86
N ASN A 90 -11.93 0.81 -13.96
CA ASN A 90 -11.98 -0.65 -13.74
C ASN A 90 -11.49 -1.07 -12.35
N ASP A 91 -10.83 -0.15 -11.64
CA ASP A 91 -10.25 -0.38 -10.34
C ASP A 91 -10.15 0.93 -9.55
N PHE A 92 -9.78 0.81 -8.27
CA PHE A 92 -9.73 1.96 -7.39
C PHE A 92 -8.61 2.96 -7.73
N VAL A 93 -7.50 2.52 -8.34
CA VAL A 93 -6.45 3.43 -8.83
C VAL A 93 -7.00 4.36 -9.92
N ASP A 94 -7.81 3.85 -10.83
CA ASP A 94 -8.43 4.64 -11.90
C ASP A 94 -9.40 5.72 -11.36
N VAL A 95 -10.14 5.40 -10.29
CA VAL A 95 -11.02 6.33 -9.57
C VAL A 95 -10.19 7.47 -8.95
N LEU A 96 -9.12 7.14 -8.23
CA LEU A 96 -8.22 8.14 -7.62
C LEU A 96 -7.57 9.05 -8.69
N LEU A 97 -7.15 8.47 -9.82
CA LEU A 97 -6.61 9.24 -10.95
C LEU A 97 -7.67 10.15 -11.60
N GLY A 98 -8.95 9.80 -11.52
CA GLY A 98 -10.05 10.68 -11.91
C GLY A 98 -10.16 11.89 -10.99
N LEU A 99 -10.14 11.64 -9.68
CA LEU A 99 -10.22 12.66 -8.63
C LEU A 99 -8.99 13.58 -8.58
N GLN A 100 -7.82 13.12 -9.04
CA GLN A 100 -6.61 13.95 -9.13
C GLN A 100 -6.85 15.25 -9.92
N LYS A 101 -7.71 15.23 -10.94
CA LYS A 101 -8.05 16.43 -11.72
C LYS A 101 -8.99 17.40 -10.99
N GLU A 102 -9.86 16.89 -10.12
CA GLU A 102 -10.91 17.66 -9.46
C GLU A 102 -10.45 18.20 -8.09
N GLU A 103 -9.77 17.37 -7.29
CA GLU A 103 -9.43 17.66 -5.90
C GLU A 103 -7.94 17.93 -5.64
N LYS A 104 -7.11 17.94 -6.69
CA LYS A 104 -5.63 18.12 -6.59
C LYS A 104 -4.95 17.08 -5.69
N LEU A 105 -5.46 15.84 -5.69
CA LEU A 105 -4.83 14.71 -5.01
C LEU A 105 -3.38 14.54 -5.47
N SER A 106 -2.43 14.64 -4.53
CA SER A 106 -1.02 14.41 -4.83
C SER A 106 -0.74 12.91 -4.97
N ASP A 107 0.34 12.56 -5.66
CA ASP A 107 0.74 11.15 -5.78
C ASP A 107 1.04 10.53 -4.39
N SER A 108 1.54 11.33 -3.45
CA SER A 108 1.74 10.89 -2.06
C SER A 108 0.43 10.56 -1.35
N ASP A 109 -0.62 11.35 -1.57
CA ASP A 109 -1.94 11.14 -0.95
C ASP A 109 -2.60 9.89 -1.54
N MET A 110 -2.51 9.71 -2.87
CA MET A 110 -3.00 8.49 -3.53
C MET A 110 -2.27 7.24 -3.02
N ILE A 111 -0.94 7.28 -2.90
CA ILE A 111 -0.17 6.16 -2.35
C ILE A 111 -0.63 5.84 -0.92
N ALA A 112 -0.83 6.86 -0.08
CA ALA A 112 -1.29 6.67 1.29
C ALA A 112 -2.66 6.00 1.36
N VAL A 113 -3.63 6.46 0.55
CA VAL A 113 -4.99 5.89 0.51
C VAL A 113 -4.97 4.46 -0.03
N LEU A 114 -4.24 4.21 -1.10
CA LEU A 114 -4.08 2.86 -1.67
C LEU A 114 -3.46 1.92 -0.65
N TRP A 115 -2.40 2.36 0.04
CA TRP A 115 -1.75 1.57 1.08
C TRP A 115 -2.71 1.28 2.24
N GLU A 116 -3.44 2.27 2.74
CA GLU A 116 -4.45 2.08 3.80
C GLU A 116 -5.49 1.02 3.42
N MET A 117 -5.97 1.04 2.18
CA MET A 117 -6.95 0.07 1.70
C MET A 117 -6.43 -1.36 1.60
N ILE A 118 -5.14 -1.54 1.28
CA ILE A 118 -4.52 -2.86 1.33
C ILE A 118 -4.45 -3.36 2.77
N PHE A 119 -4.06 -2.51 3.72
CA PHE A 119 -4.07 -2.87 5.15
C PHE A 119 -5.48 -3.25 5.62
N ARG A 120 -6.43 -2.33 5.53
CA ARG A 120 -7.78 -2.56 6.08
C ARG A 120 -8.53 -3.66 5.32
N GLY A 121 -8.36 -3.72 4.00
CA GLY A 121 -9.00 -4.70 3.13
C GLY A 121 -8.49 -6.11 3.38
N THR A 122 -7.17 -6.28 3.54
CA THR A 122 -6.59 -7.61 3.79
C THR A 122 -6.86 -8.12 5.21
N ASP A 123 -6.80 -7.27 6.25
CA ASP A 123 -7.08 -7.67 7.64
C ASP A 123 -8.53 -8.16 7.82
N THR A 124 -9.49 -7.38 7.32
CA THR A 124 -10.93 -7.67 7.47
C THR A 124 -11.32 -8.95 6.73
N VAL A 125 -10.78 -9.16 5.52
CA VAL A 125 -11.06 -10.37 4.73
C VAL A 125 -10.37 -11.60 5.31
N ALA A 126 -9.17 -11.46 5.87
CA ALA A 126 -8.48 -12.57 6.53
C ALA A 126 -9.27 -13.08 7.74
N ILE A 127 -9.75 -12.17 8.60
CA ILE A 127 -10.60 -12.53 9.75
C ILE A 127 -11.88 -13.24 9.28
N LEU A 128 -12.57 -12.72 8.25
CA LEU A 128 -13.82 -13.32 7.76
C LEU A 128 -13.67 -14.74 7.19
N VAL A 129 -12.50 -15.13 6.68
CA VAL A 129 -12.25 -16.48 6.14
C VAL A 129 -11.86 -17.49 7.23
N GLU A 130 -11.38 -17.00 8.37
CA GLU A 130 -11.00 -17.85 9.52
C GLU A 130 -12.23 -18.38 10.29
N TRP A 131 -13.37 -17.68 10.22
CA TRP A 131 -14.63 -18.03 10.90
C TRP A 131 -15.59 -18.82 10.00
#